data_AF-T2M6V9-F1
#
_entry.id   AF-T2M6V9-F1
#
_cell.length_a   1.000
_cell.length_b   1.000
_cell.length_c   1.000
_cell.angle_alpha   90.00
_cell.angle_beta   90.00
_cell.angle_gamma   90.00
#
_symmetry.space_group_name_H-M   'P 1'
#
loop_
_entity.id
_entity.type
_entity.pdbx_description
1 polymer ?
#
loop_
_entity_poly.entity_id
_entity_poly.type
_entity_poly.pdbx_seq_one_letter_code
_entity_poly.pdbx_strand_id
1 'polypeptide(L)'
;MGEVEESSDKYDELQQSIEEFIESSRQIGIMVSDFQPGCQDFLNSKINSLIESMQSIEKSKKMVADVEVPLDIFQYIDQGRNPLLYTKDCLKKTLIKNEEVNAKVEAYKNFQTILETELKQELPQTMERHSQFLKQRHK
;
A
#
# COMPACT_ATOMS: atom_id res chain seq x y z
N MET A 1 -14.32 -10.57 16.54
CA MET A 1 -14.72 -11.47 15.44
C MET A 1 -15.74 -10.81 14.52
N GLY A 2 -16.62 -9.92 15.00
CA GLY A 2 -17.59 -9.19 14.14
C GLY A 2 -17.03 -8.10 13.23
N GLU A 3 -15.91 -7.44 13.56
CA GLU A 3 -15.34 -6.37 12.70
C GLU A 3 -14.69 -6.88 11.39
N VAL A 4 -14.36 -8.17 11.29
CA VAL A 4 -13.70 -8.74 10.11
C VAL A 4 -14.71 -9.15 9.04
N GLU A 5 -15.91 -9.58 9.44
CA GLU A 5 -16.99 -9.97 8.51
C GLU A 5 -17.61 -8.75 7.82
N GLU A 6 -17.91 -7.69 8.59
CA GLU A 6 -18.52 -6.45 8.06
C GLU A 6 -17.61 -5.71 7.04
N SER A 7 -16.29 -5.93 7.14
CA SER A 7 -15.29 -5.40 6.20
C SER A 7 -15.25 -6.17 4.88
N SER A 8 -15.52 -7.49 4.89
CA SER A 8 -15.52 -8.31 3.67
C SER A 8 -16.71 -7.94 2.78
N ASP A 9 -17.89 -7.84 3.36
CA ASP A 9 -19.16 -7.68 2.64
C ASP A 9 -19.15 -6.44 1.71
N LYS A 10 -18.57 -5.32 2.15
CA LYS A 10 -18.48 -4.10 1.33
C LYS A 10 -17.54 -4.24 0.13
N TYR A 11 -16.49 -5.06 0.22
CA TYR A 11 -15.60 -5.33 -0.91
C TYR A 11 -16.22 -6.35 -1.86
N ASP A 12 -16.96 -7.32 -1.32
CA ASP A 12 -17.68 -8.32 -2.10
C ASP A 12 -18.75 -7.66 -2.98
N GLU A 13 -19.51 -6.69 -2.46
CA GLU A 13 -20.48 -5.90 -3.26
C GLU A 13 -19.84 -5.08 -4.38
N LEU A 14 -18.70 -4.42 -4.08
CA LEU A 14 -17.95 -3.66 -5.09
C LEU A 14 -17.38 -4.59 -6.16
N GLN A 15 -16.81 -5.73 -5.74
CA GLN A 15 -16.26 -6.74 -6.64
C GLN A 15 -17.35 -7.27 -7.58
N GLN A 16 -18.50 -7.66 -7.04
CA GLN A 16 -19.64 -8.13 -7.84
C GLN A 16 -20.07 -7.08 -8.87
N SER A 17 -20.19 -5.81 -8.47
CA SER A 17 -20.56 -4.72 -9.39
C SER A 17 -19.54 -4.54 -10.53
N ILE A 18 -18.25 -4.72 -10.25
CA ILE A 18 -17.18 -4.65 -11.26
C ILE A 18 -17.23 -5.87 -12.20
N GLU A 19 -17.46 -7.07 -11.66
CA GLU A 19 -17.61 -8.30 -12.45
C GLU A 19 -18.81 -8.22 -13.41
N GLU A 20 -19.95 -7.72 -12.93
CA GLU A 20 -21.15 -7.50 -13.74
C GLU A 20 -20.92 -6.47 -14.86
N PHE A 21 -20.16 -5.40 -14.58
CA PHE A 21 -19.76 -4.41 -15.58
C PHE A 21 -18.87 -5.02 -16.67
N ILE A 22 -17.83 -5.78 -16.28
CA ILE A 22 -16.90 -6.45 -17.20
C ILE A 22 -17.66 -7.44 -18.09
N GLU A 23 -18.53 -8.24 -17.49
CA GLU A 23 -19.31 -9.24 -18.22
C GLU A 23 -20.33 -8.60 -19.17
N SER A 24 -21.00 -7.53 -18.76
CA SER A 24 -21.89 -6.76 -19.63
C SER A 24 -21.15 -6.15 -20.82
N SER A 25 -19.94 -5.62 -20.60
CA SER A 25 -19.07 -5.10 -21.66
C SER A 25 -18.66 -6.19 -22.65
N ARG A 26 -18.25 -7.37 -22.14
CA ARG A 26 -17.92 -8.54 -22.97
C ARG A 26 -19.09 -8.98 -23.84
N GLN A 27 -20.29 -9.07 -23.25
CA GLN A 27 -21.51 -9.46 -23.96
C GLN A 27 -21.87 -8.47 -25.07
N ILE A 28 -21.77 -7.16 -24.81
CA ILE A 28 -21.95 -6.13 -25.85
C ILE A 28 -20.93 -6.32 -26.97
N GLY A 29 -19.65 -6.55 -26.64
CA GLY A 29 -18.61 -6.81 -27.64
C GLY A 29 -18.92 -7.99 -28.56
N ILE A 30 -19.48 -9.07 -28.01
CA ILE A 30 -19.92 -10.25 -28.77
C ILE A 30 -21.15 -9.94 -29.66
N MET A 31 -22.13 -9.19 -29.14
CA MET A 31 -23.32 -8.84 -29.92
C MET A 31 -22.99 -7.89 -31.08
N VAL A 32 -22.06 -6.97 -30.87
CA VAL A 32 -21.65 -6.02 -31.90
C VAL A 32 -20.79 -6.70 -32.97
N SER A 33 -20.02 -7.74 -32.63
CA SER A 33 -19.22 -8.47 -33.62
C SER A 33 -20.05 -9.35 -34.56
N ASP A 34 -21.21 -9.86 -34.11
CA ASP A 34 -22.18 -10.62 -34.92
C ASP A 34 -23.59 -10.01 -34.80
N PHE A 35 -23.73 -8.76 -35.22
CA PHE A 35 -24.97 -8.03 -35.04
C PHE A 35 -26.07 -8.49 -36.01
N GLN A 36 -27.20 -8.93 -35.46
CA GLN A 36 -28.40 -9.29 -36.23
C GLN A 36 -29.51 -8.25 -36.04
N PRO A 37 -30.37 -7.98 -37.06
CA PRO A 37 -31.42 -6.97 -36.97
C PRO A 37 -32.41 -7.16 -35.80
N GLY A 38 -32.62 -8.39 -35.34
CA GLY A 38 -33.47 -8.69 -34.17
C GLY A 38 -32.82 -8.44 -32.81
N CYS A 39 -31.52 -8.12 -32.77
CA CYS A 39 -30.76 -7.98 -31.52
C CYS A 39 -30.71 -6.54 -30.99
N GLN A 40 -31.28 -5.56 -31.70
CA GLN A 40 -31.20 -4.13 -31.31
C GLN A 40 -31.77 -3.87 -29.92
N ASP A 41 -32.95 -4.42 -29.60
CA ASP A 41 -33.58 -4.21 -28.29
C ASP A 41 -32.76 -4.85 -27.16
N PHE A 42 -32.16 -6.00 -27.43
CA PHE A 42 -31.30 -6.69 -26.47
C PHE A 42 -29.98 -5.93 -26.25
N LEU A 43 -29.39 -5.38 -27.31
CA LEU A 43 -28.22 -4.52 -27.24
C LEU A 43 -28.53 -3.25 -26.41
N ASN A 44 -29.66 -2.60 -26.66
CA ASN A 44 -30.10 -1.43 -25.90
C ASN A 44 -30.27 -1.76 -24.41
N SER A 45 -30.89 -2.91 -24.11
CA SER A 45 -31.02 -3.40 -22.73
C SER A 45 -29.65 -3.60 -22.07
N LYS A 46 -28.67 -4.17 -22.78
CA LYS A 46 -27.31 -4.37 -22.24
C LYS A 46 -26.54 -3.08 -22.05
N ILE A 47 -26.70 -2.10 -22.95
CA ILE A 47 -26.12 -0.76 -22.77
C ILE A 47 -26.70 -0.11 -21.51
N ASN A 48 -28.01 -0.22 -21.28
CA ASN A 48 -28.63 0.30 -20.05
C ASN A 48 -28.09 -0.42 -18.81
N SER A 49 -27.97 -1.75 -18.83
CA SER A 49 -27.35 -2.50 -17.73
C SER A 49 -25.91 -2.05 -17.47
N LEU A 50 -25.12 -1.77 -18.51
CA LEU A 50 -23.76 -1.26 -18.36
C LEU A 50 -23.74 0.11 -17.64
N ILE A 51 -24.66 1.00 -18.01
CA ILE A 51 -24.82 2.32 -17.36
C ILE A 51 -25.21 2.14 -15.89
N GLU A 52 -26.15 1.23 -15.60
CA GLU A 52 -26.57 0.92 -14.23
C GLU A 52 -25.41 0.36 -13.38
N SER A 53 -24.62 -0.58 -13.92
CA SER A 53 -23.43 -1.10 -13.24
C SER A 53 -22.40 -0.01 -12.96
N MET A 54 -22.14 0.90 -13.92
CA MET A 54 -21.25 2.06 -13.68
C MET A 54 -21.75 2.95 -12.55
N GLN A 55 -23.07 3.21 -12.49
CA GLN A 55 -23.67 3.99 -11.41
C GLN A 55 -23.59 3.25 -10.06
N SER A 56 -23.70 1.92 -10.07
CA SER A 56 -23.50 1.10 -8.87
C SER A 56 -22.08 1.24 -8.33
N ILE A 57 -21.07 1.09 -9.21
CA ILE A 57 -19.66 1.25 -8.86
C ILE A 57 -19.37 2.63 -8.24
N GLU A 58 -19.90 3.70 -8.82
CA GLU A 58 -19.72 5.06 -8.26
C GLU A 58 -20.38 5.23 -6.88
N LYS A 59 -21.51 4.55 -6.62
CA LYS A 59 -22.15 4.56 -5.29
C LYS A 59 -21.29 3.81 -4.26
N SER A 60 -20.73 2.67 -4.64
CA SER A 60 -19.85 1.85 -3.79
C SER A 60 -18.56 2.57 -3.38
N LYS A 61 -18.12 3.60 -4.14
CA LYS A 61 -16.98 4.46 -3.77
C LYS A 61 -17.05 5.00 -2.34
N LYS A 62 -18.24 5.36 -1.86
CA LYS A 62 -18.42 5.87 -0.49
C LYS A 62 -18.19 4.80 0.57
N MET A 63 -18.43 3.53 0.25
CA MET A 63 -18.31 2.40 1.18
C MET A 63 -16.84 2.00 1.40
N VAL A 64 -15.98 2.21 0.39
CA VAL A 64 -14.54 1.89 0.43
C VAL A 64 -13.65 3.13 0.61
N ALA A 65 -14.23 4.26 1.01
CA ALA A 65 -13.51 5.53 1.13
C ALA A 65 -12.45 5.55 2.24
N ASP A 66 -12.49 4.57 3.15
CA ASP A 66 -11.51 4.35 4.22
C ASP A 66 -10.21 3.70 3.74
N VAL A 67 -10.16 3.22 2.50
CA VAL A 67 -8.99 2.54 1.93
C VAL A 67 -8.13 3.50 1.11
N GLU A 68 -6.88 3.67 1.54
CA GLU A 68 -5.87 4.37 0.75
C GLU A 68 -5.06 3.38 -0.09
N VAL A 69 -5.06 3.56 -1.41
CA VAL A 69 -4.28 2.72 -2.33
C VAL A 69 -2.99 3.45 -2.71
N PRO A 70 -1.81 2.90 -2.42
CA PRO A 70 -0.53 3.50 -2.83
C PRO A 70 -0.43 3.62 -4.36
N LEU A 71 -0.02 4.78 -4.86
CA LEU A 71 0.10 5.02 -6.31
C LEU A 71 1.12 4.08 -6.98
N ASP A 72 2.14 3.66 -6.25
CA ASP A 72 3.17 2.74 -6.74
C ASP A 72 2.60 1.38 -7.16
N ILE A 73 1.43 0.99 -6.64
CA ILE A 73 0.75 -0.26 -7.01
C ILE A 73 0.27 -0.22 -8.47
N PHE A 74 -0.07 0.95 -9.01
CA PHE A 74 -0.55 1.08 -10.39
C PHE A 74 0.49 0.60 -11.39
N GLN A 75 1.79 0.83 -11.12
CA GLN A 75 2.86 0.32 -11.98
C GLN A 75 2.88 -1.21 -12.08
N TYR A 76 2.47 -1.92 -11.02
CA TYR A 76 2.37 -3.39 -11.05
C TYR A 76 1.17 -3.80 -11.89
N ILE A 77 0.03 -3.14 -11.72
CA ILE A 77 -1.21 -3.42 -12.45
C ILE A 77 -1.03 -3.17 -13.96
N ASP A 78 -0.50 -2.00 -14.34
CA ASP A 78 -0.30 -1.61 -15.74
C ASP A 78 0.66 -2.55 -16.49
N GLN A 79 1.60 -3.17 -15.75
CA GLN A 79 2.54 -4.16 -16.29
C GLN A 79 1.99 -5.59 -16.26
N GLY A 80 0.74 -5.81 -15.81
CA GLY A 80 0.14 -7.13 -15.64
C GLY A 80 0.81 -7.98 -14.55
N ARG A 81 1.53 -7.35 -13.62
CA ARG A 81 2.18 -8.02 -12.49
C ARG A 81 1.22 -8.12 -11.30
N ASN A 82 1.43 -9.13 -10.47
CA ASN A 82 0.66 -9.31 -9.24
C ASN A 82 0.90 -8.13 -8.27
N PRO A 83 -0.14 -7.36 -7.85
CA PRO A 83 -0.01 -6.25 -6.92
C PRO A 83 0.57 -6.65 -5.55
N LEU A 84 0.42 -7.91 -5.11
CA LEU A 84 1.00 -8.40 -3.86
C LEU A 84 2.54 -8.36 -3.85
N LEU A 85 3.18 -8.29 -5.03
CA LEU A 85 4.62 -8.08 -5.14
C LEU A 85 5.03 -6.72 -4.58
N TYR A 86 4.20 -5.68 -4.69
CA TYR A 86 4.47 -4.39 -4.07
C TYR A 86 4.60 -4.52 -2.55
N THR A 87 3.65 -5.21 -1.91
CA THR A 87 3.69 -5.44 -0.46
C THR A 87 4.95 -6.19 -0.05
N LYS A 88 5.30 -7.24 -0.80
CA LYS A 88 6.54 -8.00 -0.59
C LYS A 88 7.79 -7.13 -0.71
N ASP A 89 7.87 -6.29 -1.73
CA ASP A 89 9.02 -5.43 -1.98
C ASP A 89 9.12 -4.32 -0.95
N CYS A 90 7.99 -3.76 -0.50
CA CYS A 90 7.93 -2.79 0.59
C CYS A 90 8.47 -3.38 1.89
N LEU A 91 8.04 -4.60 2.25
CA LEU A 91 8.54 -5.31 3.43
C LEU A 91 10.04 -5.58 3.34
N LYS A 92 10.52 -6.04 2.18
CA LYS A 92 11.96 -6.28 1.95
C LYS A 92 12.78 -5.00 2.04
N LYS A 93 12.33 -3.91 1.42
CA LYS A 93 13.01 -2.60 1.50
C LYS A 93 13.06 -2.11 2.94
N THR A 94 11.97 -2.27 3.68
CA THR A 94 11.90 -1.92 5.11
C THR A 94 12.89 -2.73 5.93
N LEU A 95 12.97 -4.04 5.69
CA LEU A 95 13.93 -4.92 6.38
C LEU A 95 15.37 -4.50 6.12
N ILE A 96 15.75 -4.35 4.85
CA ILE A 96 17.10 -3.90 4.46
C ILE A 96 17.41 -2.54 5.10
N LYS A 97 16.44 -1.63 5.10
CA LYS A 97 16.66 -0.30 5.69
C LYS A 97 16.82 -0.36 7.21
N ASN A 98 16.09 -1.24 7.88
CA ASN A 98 16.23 -1.48 9.32
C ASN A 98 17.63 -2.00 9.66
N GLU A 99 18.11 -3.01 8.92
CA GLU A 99 19.46 -3.55 9.08
C GLU A 99 20.54 -2.48 8.84
N GLU A 100 20.41 -1.70 7.77
CA GLU A 100 21.33 -0.60 7.45
C GLU A 100 21.37 0.46 8.57
N VAL A 101 20.21 0.84 9.12
CA VAL A 101 20.12 1.82 10.22
C VAL A 101 20.71 1.24 11.50
N ASN A 102 20.44 -0.02 11.82
CA ASN A 102 21.02 -0.69 13.00
C ASN A 102 22.55 -0.75 12.91
N ALA A 103 23.10 -1.11 11.75
CA ALA A 103 24.54 -1.13 11.51
C ALA A 103 25.16 0.27 11.69
N LYS A 104 24.49 1.33 11.22
CA LYS A 104 24.91 2.72 11.46
C LYS A 104 24.90 3.08 12.94
N VAL A 105 23.84 2.72 13.67
CA VAL A 105 23.74 2.95 15.11
C VAL A 105 24.88 2.25 15.85
N GLU A 106 25.19 1.01 15.50
CA GLU A 106 26.31 0.27 16.08
C GLU A 106 27.66 0.91 15.77
N ALA A 107 27.89 1.33 14.52
CA ALA A 107 29.11 2.04 14.13
C ALA A 107 29.30 3.34 14.92
N TYR A 108 28.23 4.13 15.10
CA TYR A 108 28.28 5.36 15.90
C TYR A 108 28.56 5.08 17.39
N LYS A 109 27.97 4.03 17.98
CA LYS A 109 28.26 3.63 19.36
C LYS A 109 29.73 3.20 19.53
N ASN A 110 30.26 2.46 18.57
CA ASN A 110 31.64 2.02 18.60
C ASN A 110 32.61 3.20 18.46
N PHE A 111 32.34 4.09 17.49
CA PHE A 111 33.09 5.34 17.33
C PHE A 111 33.07 6.19 18.60
N GLN A 112 31.90 6.36 19.23
CA GLN A 112 31.80 7.07 20.51
C GLN A 112 32.69 6.44 21.58
N THR A 113 32.68 5.11 21.71
CA THR A 113 33.48 4.40 22.72
C THR A 113 34.98 4.60 22.52
N ILE A 114 35.44 4.51 21.26
CA ILE A 114 36.84 4.74 20.90
C ILE A 114 37.22 6.19 21.18
N LEU A 115 36.41 7.15 20.72
CA LEU A 115 36.64 8.57 20.94
C LEU A 115 36.71 8.92 22.43
N GLU A 116 35.80 8.37 23.25
CA GLU A 116 35.83 8.57 24.70
C GLU A 116 37.09 7.97 25.34
N THR A 117 37.62 6.88 24.80
CA THR A 117 38.85 6.25 25.29
C THR A 117 40.07 7.12 25.00
N GLU A 118 40.22 7.57 23.75
CA GLU A 118 41.31 8.45 23.33
C GLU A 118 41.27 9.80 24.07
N LEU A 119 40.08 10.41 24.18
CA LEU A 119 39.92 11.66 24.92
C LEU A 119 40.24 11.54 26.42
N LYS A 120 40.01 10.38 27.04
CA LYS A 120 40.40 10.14 28.44
C LYS A 120 41.92 10.03 28.60
N GLN A 121 42.61 9.49 27.60
CA GLN A 121 44.07 9.39 27.62
C GLN A 121 44.73 10.76 27.45
N GLU A 122 44.31 11.52 26.45
CA GLU A 122 44.92 12.82 26.10
C GLU A 122 44.40 13.98 26.97
N LEU A 123 43.15 13.94 27.44
CA LEU A 123 42.47 15.05 28.13
C LEU A 123 41.63 14.60 29.34
N PRO A 124 42.25 13.98 30.37
CA PRO A 124 41.52 13.37 31.49
C PRO A 124 40.64 14.35 32.29
N GLN A 125 41.13 15.57 32.56
CA GLN A 125 40.40 16.58 33.33
C GLN A 125 39.13 17.08 32.63
N THR A 126 39.16 17.17 31.29
CA THR A 126 38.01 17.58 30.48
C THR A 126 36.95 16.48 30.46
N MET A 127 37.38 15.21 30.36
CA MET A 127 36.49 14.05 30.39
C MET A 127 35.80 13.84 31.74
N GLU A 128 36.49 14.12 32.86
CA GLU A 128 35.87 14.12 34.19
C GLU A 128 34.74 15.16 34.29
N ARG A 129 34.98 16.41 33.85
CA ARG A 129 33.92 17.44 33.80
C ARG A 129 32.75 17.02 32.91
N HIS A 130 33.03 16.51 31.71
CA HIS A 130 31.99 16.04 30.78
C HIS A 130 31.12 14.92 31.40
N SER A 131 31.74 13.96 32.11
CA SER A 131 31.03 12.88 32.80
C SER A 131 30.11 13.40 33.92
N GLN A 132 30.53 14.45 34.64
CA GLN A 132 29.71 15.11 35.65
C GLN A 132 28.51 15.83 35.03
N PHE A 133 28.69 16.49 33.89
CA PHE A 133 27.60 17.12 33.14
C PHE A 133 26.56 16.09 32.64
N LEU A 134 26.99 14.95 32.08
CA LEU A 134 26.07 13.91 31.62
C LEU A 134 25.21 13.33 32.77
N LYS A 135 25.80 13.16 33.96
CA LYS A 135 25.07 12.70 35.16
C LYS A 135 24.01 13.69 35.64
N GLN A 136 24.21 14.99 35.40
CA GLN A 136 23.22 16.02 35.74
C GLN A 136 22.08 16.10 34.73
N ARG A 137 22.33 15.74 33.46
CA ARG A 137 21.34 15.81 32.37
C ARG A 137 20.33 14.64 32.38
N HIS A 138 20.66 13.54 33.04
CA HIS A 138 19.80 12.36 33.17
C HIS A 138 19.05 12.29 34.51
N LYS A 139 18.99 13.42 35.25
CA LYS A 139 18.17 13.61 36.44
C LYS A 139 17.00 14.53 36.10
#